data_AF-A0A075HX39-F1
#
_entry.id   AF-A0A075HX39-F1
#
_cell.length_a   1.000
_cell.length_b   1.000
_cell.length_c   1.000
_cell.angle_alpha   90.00
_cell.angle_beta   90.00
_cell.angle_gamma   90.00
#
_symmetry.space_group_name_H-M   'P 1'
#
loop_
_entity.id
_entity.type
_entity.pdbx_description
1 polymer ?
#
loop_
_entity_poly.entity_id
_entity_poly.type
_entity_poly.pdbx_seq_one_letter_code
_entity_poly.pdbx_strand_id
1 'polypeptide(L)' 'MVDESSNEMNDDSTTDSVTETEKFDVIYSCLRCNTKVSNSELNRLPEIKCICGFRVFTKVRPPIVKTVKAI' A
#
# COMPACT_ATOMS: atom_id res chain seq x y z
N MET A 1 21.81 -20.82 34.91
CA MET A 1 20.40 -21.21 34.71
C MET A 1 19.58 -19.99 35.13
N VAL A 2 19.26 -19.14 34.17
CA VAL A 2 18.58 -17.82 34.27
C VAL A 2 17.96 -17.64 32.88
N ASP A 3 16.65 -17.85 32.75
CA ASP A 3 15.61 -16.82 32.46
C ASP A 3 15.62 -16.44 30.96
N GLU A 4 14.56 -16.17 30.23
CA GLU A 4 13.11 -16.04 30.37
C GLU A 4 12.64 -15.75 28.91
N SER A 5 11.34 -15.78 28.62
CA SER A 5 10.71 -15.06 27.47
C SER A 5 10.95 -15.62 26.05
N SER A 6 9.99 -15.63 25.12
CA SER A 6 8.63 -15.09 25.05
C SER A 6 7.87 -15.80 23.93
N ASN A 7 6.55 -15.84 24.10
CA ASN A 7 5.55 -16.15 23.09
C ASN A 7 5.61 -15.21 21.87
N GLU A 8 4.85 -15.62 20.84
CA GLU A 8 4.32 -14.84 19.70
C GLU A 8 5.12 -14.93 18.41
N MET A 9 4.52 -15.59 17.40
CA MET A 9 4.36 -14.96 16.07
C MET A 9 2.99 -15.35 15.50
N ASN A 10 2.20 -14.30 15.24
CA ASN A 10 0.91 -14.27 14.59
C ASN A 10 0.94 -14.99 13.23
N ASP A 11 -0.05 -15.84 13.01
CA ASP A 11 -0.45 -16.33 11.69
C ASP A 11 -1.02 -15.14 10.90
N ASP A 12 -0.22 -14.57 10.00
CA ASP A 12 -0.66 -13.61 8.99
C ASP A 12 -1.53 -14.35 7.96
N SER A 13 -2.76 -14.66 8.35
CA SER A 13 -3.83 -15.06 7.46
C SER A 13 -4.58 -13.80 7.00
N THR A 14 -3.91 -12.98 6.18
CA THR A 14 -4.62 -11.99 5.36
C THR A 14 -5.39 -12.74 4.27
N THR A 15 -6.60 -13.18 4.62
CA THR A 15 -7.60 -13.74 3.70
C THR A 15 -8.11 -12.65 2.78
N ASP A 16 -7.44 -12.41 1.66
CA ASP A 16 -8.03 -11.69 0.53
C ASP A 16 -8.73 -12.68 -0.41
N SER A 17 -9.94 -13.06 -0.03
CA SER A 17 -10.87 -13.82 -0.85
C SER A 17 -11.31 -12.98 -2.06
N VAL A 18 -10.84 -13.44 -3.20
CA VAL A 18 -11.10 -13.00 -4.57
C VAL A 18 -12.60 -12.77 -4.82
N THR A 19 -13.00 -11.51 -4.98
CA THR A 19 -14.12 -11.13 -5.84
C THR A 19 -13.53 -10.50 -7.09
N GLU A 20 -13.79 -11.11 -8.25
CA GLU A 20 -13.37 -10.64 -9.57
C GLU A 20 -14.10 -9.35 -9.93
N THR A 21 -13.66 -8.26 -9.32
CA THR A 21 -14.07 -6.91 -9.68
C THR A 21 -12.84 -6.28 -10.30
N GLU A 22 -12.90 -5.94 -11.59
CA GLU A 22 -11.96 -5.11 -12.35
C GLU A 22 -10.88 -4.48 -11.45
N LYS A 23 -9.71 -5.13 -11.32
CA LYS A 23 -8.63 -4.68 -10.44
C LYS A 23 -8.01 -3.43 -11.05
N PHE A 24 -8.60 -2.27 -10.77
CA PHE A 24 -8.00 -0.99 -11.15
C PHE A 24 -6.66 -0.87 -10.44
N ASP A 25 -5.60 -0.69 -11.23
CA ASP A 25 -4.26 -0.58 -10.69
C ASP A 25 -4.14 0.75 -9.92
N VAL A 26 -4.02 0.67 -8.59
CA VAL A 26 -3.95 1.84 -7.72
C VAL A 26 -2.52 2.36 -7.75
N ILE A 27 -2.35 3.55 -8.35
CA ILE A 27 -1.07 4.23 -8.43
C ILE A 27 -0.90 5.17 -7.23
N TYR A 28 0.23 5.04 -6.56
CA TYR A 28 0.67 5.92 -5.48
C TYR A 28 1.81 6.83 -5.96
N SER A 29 1.96 7.99 -5.32
CA SER A 29 3.03 8.96 -5.57
C SER A 29 3.81 9.21 -4.29
N CYS A 30 5.13 9.11 -4.32
CA CYS A 30 5.95 9.52 -3.18
C CYS A 30 5.83 11.03 -2.93
N LEU A 31 5.74 11.45 -1.67
CA LEU A 31 5.62 12.87 -1.30
C LEU A 31 6.91 13.67 -1.55
N ARG A 32 8.09 13.03 -1.58
CA ARG A 32 9.40 13.70 -1.70
C ARG A 32 9.93 13.78 -3.12
N CYS A 33 9.86 12.68 -3.86
CA CYS A 33 10.42 12.58 -5.22
C CYS A 33 9.36 12.42 -6.31
N ASN A 34 8.07 12.41 -5.95
CA ASN A 34 6.94 12.26 -6.88
C ASN A 34 6.99 11.02 -7.78
N THR A 35 7.79 10.01 -7.43
CA THR A 35 7.85 8.73 -8.15
C THR A 35 6.50 8.03 -8.01
N LYS A 36 5.94 7.62 -9.15
CA LYS A 36 4.71 6.84 -9.24
C LYS A 36 5.05 5.37 -9.08
N VAL A 37 4.37 4.69 -8.16
CA VAL A 37 4.59 3.28 -7.83
C VAL A 37 3.24 2.58 -7.67
N SER A 38 3.15 1.33 -8.11
CA SER A 38 1.91 0.54 -8.01
C SER A 38 1.85 -0.25 -6.69
N ASN A 39 0.67 -0.71 -6.30
CA ASN A 39 0.52 -1.56 -5.11
C ASN A 39 1.35 -2.86 -5.22
N SER A 40 1.45 -3.42 -6.44
CA SER A 40 2.20 -4.65 -6.70
C SER A 40 3.71 -4.49 -6.51
N GLU A 41 4.27 -3.30 -6.76
CA GLU A 41 5.67 -3.02 -6.47
C GLU A 41 5.93 -2.89 -4.97
N LEU A 42 4.99 -2.28 -4.23
CA LEU A 42 5.10 -2.09 -2.79
C LEU A 42 4.99 -3.41 -2.01
N ASN A 43 4.16 -4.35 -2.46
CA ASN A 43 4.02 -5.67 -1.82
C ASN A 43 5.22 -6.60 -2.04
N ARG A 44 6.06 -6.33 -3.05
CA ARG A 44 7.28 -7.13 -3.30
C ARG A 44 8.39 -6.78 -2.32
N LEU A 45 8.36 -5.58 -1.74
CA LEU A 45 9.33 -5.18 -0.73
C LEU A 45 8.79 -5.56 0.66
N PRO A 46 9.65 -6.06 1.57
CA PRO A 46 9.25 -6.39 2.93
C PRO A 46 8.84 -5.15 3.75
N GLU A 47 9.15 -3.94 3.26
CA GLU A 47 8.69 -2.67 3.81
C GLU A 47 8.20 -1.72 2.71
N ILE A 48 7.14 -0.98 3.01
CA ILE A 48 6.61 0.06 2.13
C ILE A 48 7.53 1.30 2.12
N LYS A 49 8.44 1.35 1.15
CA LYS A 49 9.47 2.40 1.05
C LYS A 49 9.68 2.81 -0.39
N CYS A 50 9.87 4.11 -0.62
CA CYS A 50 10.26 4.61 -1.93
C CYS A 50 11.76 4.44 -2.15
N ILE A 51 12.20 4.39 -3.41
CA ILE A 51 13.62 4.36 -3.79
C ILE A 51 14.45 5.50 -3.15
N CYS A 52 13.81 6.61 -2.78
CA CYS A 52 14.44 7.77 -2.15
C CYS A 52 14.59 7.67 -0.63
N GLY A 53 14.10 6.59 0.00
CA GLY A 53 14.14 6.44 1.46
C GLY A 53 12.84 6.79 2.19
N PHE A 54 11.94 7.52 1.54
CA PHE A 54 10.73 8.05 2.17
C PHE A 54 9.59 7.01 2.21
N ARG A 55 8.80 7.02 3.29
CA ARG A 55 7.73 6.03 3.54
C ARG A 55 6.30 6.56 3.34
N VAL A 56 6.13 7.85 3.04
CA VAL A 56 4.81 8.45 2.84
C VAL A 56 4.49 8.56 1.36
N PHE A 57 3.36 7.97 0.99
CA PHE A 57 2.82 7.98 -0.37
C PHE A 57 1.41 8.55 -0.39
N THR A 58 1.08 9.30 -1.43
CA THR A 58 -0.27 9.81 -1.70
C THR A 58 -0.91 9.01 -2.83
N LYS A 59 -2.19 8.65 -2.70
CA LYS A 59 -2.92 7.96 -3.77
C LYS A 59 -3.22 8.94 -4.89
N VAL A 60 -2.82 8.60 -6.13
CA VAL A 60 -3.10 9.42 -7.30
C VAL A 60 -4.60 9.34 -7.61
N ARG A 61 -5.18 10.49 -8.00
CA ARG A 61 -6.58 10.55 -8.40
C ARG A 61 -6.82 9.64 -9.61
N PRO A 62 -7.80 8.72 -9.58
CA PRO A 62 -8.13 7.92 -10.74
C PRO A 62 -8.62 8.79 -11.90
N PRO A 63 -8.46 8.35 -13.16
CA PRO A 63 -8.85 9.12 -14.35
C PRO A 63 -10.37 9.30 -14.51
N ILE A 64 -11.17 8.76 -13.57
CA ILE A 64 -12.63 8.86 -13.57
C ILE A 64 -13.03 10.28 -13.15
N VAL A 65 -13.75 10.97 -14.03
CA VAL A 65 -14.31 12.29 -13.76
C VAL A 65 -15.38 12.19 -12.67
N LYS A 66 -15.30 13.07 -11.68
CA LYS A 66 -16.35 13.22 -10.66
C LYS A 66 -17.08 14.53 -10.93
N THR A 67 -18.37 14.45 -11.24
CA THR A 67 -19.24 15.62 -11.40
C THR A 67 -19.74 16.09 -10.04
N VAL A 68 -19.60 17.37 -9.74
CA VAL A 68 -20.14 18.01 -8.53
C VAL A 68 -21.22 19.02 -8.94
N LYS A 69 -22.34 19.05 -8.23
CA LYS A 69 -23.38 20.07 -8.47
C LYS A 69 -22.86 21.43 -7.98
N ALA A 70 -23.06 22.48 -8.77
CA ALA A 70 -22.85 23.85 -8.32
C ALA A 70 -23.98 24.26 -7.36
N ILE A 71 -23.65 25.08 -6.35
CA ILE A 71 -24.63 25.74 -5.46
C ILE A 71 -25.49 26.70 -6.28
#